data_AF-A0A5S5DMC3-F1
#
_entry.id   AF-A0A5S5DMC3-F1
#
_cell.length_a   1.000
_cell.length_b   1.000
_cell.length_c   1.000
_cell.angle_alpha   90.00
_cell.angle_beta   90.00
_cell.angle_gamma   90.00
#
_symmetry.space_group_name_H-M   'P 1'
#
loop_
_entity.id
_entity.type
_entity.pdbx_description
1 polymer ?
#
loop_
_entity_poly.entity_id
_entity_poly.type
_entity_poly.pdbx_seq_one_letter_code
_entity_poly.pdbx_strand_id
1 'polypeptide(L)'
;MSKRGKKTFLLRKVLIGAAIALFCYLSALFFYQYVTYQKVKGQLNAAYASSQNQSATLYRLFSTFGEADNLFRLYTIDFDQPTYMQYKSKLDTIKHVIDSLSALPIENNPLLQGTDAIREKDLLADEFAHLKKNIDDLVFL
;
A
#
# COMPACT_ATOMS: atom_id res chain seq x y z
N MET A 1 33.40 10.61 -65.36
CA MET A 1 33.55 10.98 -63.93
C MET A 1 32.43 10.35 -63.09
N SER A 2 32.81 9.71 -61.98
CA SER A 2 32.09 8.63 -61.29
C SER A 2 30.72 9.00 -60.69
N LYS A 3 29.65 8.36 -61.19
CA LYS A 3 28.26 8.41 -60.63
C LYS A 3 28.15 7.87 -59.19
N ARG A 4 29.17 7.15 -58.67
CA ARG A 4 29.13 6.51 -57.33
C ARG A 4 29.30 7.50 -56.16
N GLY A 5 30.07 8.58 -56.33
CA GLY A 5 30.36 9.53 -55.23
C GLY A 5 29.17 10.40 -54.77
N LYS A 6 28.19 10.64 -55.65
CA LYS A 6 26.97 11.40 -55.29
C LYS A 6 25.99 10.58 -54.43
N LYS A 7 25.92 9.26 -54.67
CA LYS A 7 25.04 8.36 -53.91
C LYS A 7 25.54 8.13 -52.49
N THR A 8 26.86 8.01 -52.28
CA THR A 8 27.45 7.87 -50.94
C THR A 8 27.30 9.14 -50.10
N PHE A 9 27.36 10.31 -50.71
CA PHE A 9 27.17 11.59 -50.02
C PHE A 9 25.71 11.82 -49.59
N LEU A 10 24.74 11.46 -50.44
CA LEU A 10 23.32 11.46 -50.09
C LEU A 10 23.01 10.44 -48.99
N LEU A 11 23.58 9.23 -49.08
CA LEU A 11 23.40 8.19 -48.06
C LEU A 11 23.91 8.66 -46.69
N ARG A 12 25.07 9.33 -46.64
CA ARG A 12 25.65 9.86 -45.40
C ARG A 12 24.78 10.97 -44.78
N LYS A 13 24.18 11.85 -45.61
CA LYS A 13 23.24 12.88 -45.14
C LYS A 13 21.95 12.28 -44.58
N VAL A 14 21.40 11.26 -45.23
CA VAL A 14 20.21 10.54 -44.73
C VAL A 14 20.51 9.85 -43.40
N LEU A 15 21.68 9.23 -43.27
CA LEU A 15 22.12 8.55 -42.04
C LEU A 15 22.27 9.53 -40.88
N ILE A 16 22.85 10.71 -41.13
CA ILE A 16 22.97 11.78 -40.13
C ILE A 16 21.58 12.33 -39.75
N GLY A 17 20.70 12.55 -40.73
CA GLY A 17 19.33 12.98 -40.46
C GLY A 17 18.54 11.98 -39.63
N ALA A 18 18.68 10.68 -39.93
CA ALA A 18 18.05 9.61 -39.17
C ALA A 18 18.60 9.52 -37.73
N ALA A 19 19.92 9.69 -37.55
CA ALA A 19 20.53 9.72 -36.22
C ALA A 19 20.03 10.91 -35.37
N ILE A 20 19.88 12.09 -35.97
CA ILE A 20 19.34 13.27 -35.30
C ILE A 20 17.87 13.06 -34.94
N ALA A 21 17.06 12.50 -35.85
CA ALA A 21 15.66 12.20 -35.58
C ALA A 21 15.49 11.18 -34.45
N LEU A 22 16.33 10.15 -34.40
CA LEU A 22 16.35 9.16 -33.33
C LEU A 22 16.72 9.80 -31.98
N PHE A 23 17.69 10.71 -31.99
CA PHE A 23 18.10 11.44 -30.80
C PHE A 23 16.97 12.32 -30.27
N CYS A 24 16.30 13.09 -31.14
CA CYS A 24 15.14 13.89 -30.76
C CYS A 24 13.99 13.03 -30.22
N TYR A 25 13.73 11.86 -30.83
CA TYR A 25 12.70 10.93 -30.37
C TYR A 25 13.01 10.41 -28.95
N LEU A 26 14.26 10.01 -28.70
CA LEU A 26 14.68 9.59 -27.36
C LEU A 26 14.59 10.75 -26.35
N SER A 27 15.03 11.96 -26.70
CA SER A 27 14.89 13.14 -25.84
C SER A 27 13.44 13.42 -25.48
N ALA A 28 12.51 13.30 -26.43
CA ALA A 28 11.08 13.47 -26.18
C ALA A 28 10.54 12.36 -25.25
N LEU A 29 10.98 11.12 -25.43
CA LEU A 29 10.61 9.99 -24.57
C LEU A 29 11.10 10.21 -23.13
N PHE A 30 12.36 10.64 -22.96
CA PHE A 30 12.92 11.00 -21.67
C PHE A 30 12.16 12.16 -21.01
N PHE A 31 11.78 13.18 -21.79
CA PHE A 31 10.98 14.29 -21.28
C PHE A 31 9.59 13.83 -20.84
N TYR A 32 8.93 12.97 -21.62
CA TYR A 32 7.63 12.39 -21.26
C TYR A 32 7.72 11.53 -20.00
N GLN A 33 8.77 10.71 -19.90
CA GLN A 33 9.06 9.91 -18.71
C GLN A 33 9.34 10.82 -17.50
N TYR A 34 10.08 11.91 -17.69
CA TYR A 34 10.41 12.88 -16.64
C TYR A 34 9.19 13.65 -16.16
N VAL A 35 8.31 14.10 -17.06
CA VAL A 35 7.04 14.75 -16.72
C VAL A 35 6.12 13.78 -16.01
N THR A 36 6.04 12.53 -16.45
CA THR A 36 5.26 11.49 -15.78
C THR A 36 5.83 11.18 -14.40
N TYR A 37 7.16 11.08 -14.29
CA TYR A 37 7.85 10.91 -13.01
C TYR A 37 7.61 12.09 -12.08
N GLN A 38 7.60 13.33 -12.58
CA GLN A 38 7.28 14.53 -11.79
C GLN A 38 5.79 14.61 -11.44
N LYS A 39 4.88 14.09 -12.26
CA LYS A 39 3.44 13.98 -11.92
C LYS A 39 3.21 12.91 -10.86
N VAL A 40 3.86 11.76 -10.96
CA VAL A 40 3.83 10.72 -9.93
C VAL A 40 4.47 11.26 -8.66
N LYS A 41 5.65 11.87 -8.74
CA LYS A 41 6.30 12.51 -7.58
C LYS A 41 5.46 13.66 -7.04
N GLY A 42 4.74 14.40 -7.86
CA GLY A 42 3.85 15.48 -7.45
C GLY A 42 2.57 14.97 -6.78
N GLN A 43 1.96 13.90 -7.27
CA GLN A 43 0.81 13.24 -6.63
C GLN A 43 1.22 12.52 -5.36
N LEU A 44 2.38 11.86 -5.39
CA LEU A 44 2.98 11.19 -4.24
C LEU A 44 3.32 12.23 -3.18
N ASN A 45 4.03 13.30 -3.55
CA ASN A 45 4.38 14.39 -2.64
C ASN A 45 3.17 15.26 -2.26
N ALA A 46 2.08 15.30 -3.03
CA ALA A 46 0.83 15.92 -2.61
C ALA A 46 0.05 15.03 -1.65
N ALA A 47 0.05 13.71 -1.85
CA ALA A 47 -0.47 12.74 -0.88
C ALA A 47 0.37 12.79 0.42
N TYR A 48 1.70 12.81 0.33
CA TYR A 48 2.62 12.89 1.47
C TYR A 48 2.67 14.29 2.12
N ALA A 49 2.55 15.40 1.37
CA ALA A 49 2.50 16.76 1.94
C ALA A 49 1.11 17.09 2.51
N SER A 50 0.02 16.57 1.93
CA SER A 50 -1.27 16.54 2.62
C SER A 50 -1.21 15.66 3.88
N SER A 51 -0.38 14.60 3.85
CA SER A 51 -0.10 13.74 5.00
C SER A 51 0.85 14.36 6.03
N GLN A 52 1.60 15.41 5.70
CA GLN A 52 2.43 16.14 6.68
C GLN A 52 1.55 16.94 7.67
N ASN A 53 0.30 17.23 7.29
CA ASN A 53 -0.76 17.74 8.17
C ASN A 53 -1.73 16.66 8.65
N GLN A 54 -1.64 15.42 8.15
CA GLN A 54 -2.39 14.30 8.72
C GLN A 54 -1.63 13.79 9.93
N SER A 55 -2.27 13.95 11.09
CA SER A 55 -1.86 13.46 12.40
C SER A 55 -0.96 12.22 12.33
N ALA A 56 0.20 12.24 13.01
CA ALA A 56 1.12 11.11 13.11
C ALA A 56 0.43 9.76 13.40
N THR A 57 -0.75 9.82 14.02
CA THR A 57 -1.68 8.72 14.25
C THR A 57 -2.16 8.01 12.98
N LEU A 58 -2.48 8.74 11.89
CA LEU A 58 -2.96 8.15 10.63
C LEU A 58 -1.83 7.43 9.88
N TYR A 59 -0.63 8.02 9.87
CA TYR A 59 0.56 7.36 9.33
C TYR A 59 0.88 6.06 10.10
N ARG A 60 0.83 6.12 11.43
CA ARG A 60 1.01 4.95 12.29
C ARG A 60 -0.03 3.87 12.03
N LEU A 61 -1.29 4.25 11.82
CA LEU A 61 -2.38 3.32 11.49
C LEU A 61 -2.10 2.59 10.16
N PHE A 62 -1.73 3.32 9.11
CA PHE A 62 -1.46 2.74 7.80
C PHE A 62 -0.23 1.82 7.82
N SER A 63 0.86 2.22 8.48
CA SER A 63 2.04 1.37 8.66
C SER A 63 1.69 0.08 9.43
N THR A 64 0.95 0.21 10.53
CA THR A 64 0.56 -0.94 11.37
C THR A 64 -0.36 -1.90 10.60
N PHE A 65 -1.24 -1.38 9.73
CA PHE A 65 -2.07 -2.20 8.85
C PHE A 65 -1.24 -2.99 7.84
N GLY A 66 -0.26 -2.36 7.20
CA GLY A 66 0.66 -3.05 6.28
C GLY A 66 1.47 -4.15 6.98
N GLU A 67 1.92 -3.90 8.21
CA GLU A 67 2.61 -4.90 9.03
C GLU A 67 1.68 -6.07 9.41
N ALA A 68 0.42 -5.80 9.74
CA ALA A 68 -0.57 -6.82 10.04
C ALA A 68 -0.86 -7.71 8.81
N ASP A 69 -1.02 -7.13 7.62
CA ASP A 69 -1.25 -7.89 6.38
C ASP A 69 -0.07 -8.83 6.06
N ASN A 70 1.16 -8.34 6.24
CA ASN A 70 2.35 -9.16 6.03
C ASN A 70 2.42 -10.33 7.04
N LEU A 71 2.12 -10.07 8.32
CA LEU A 71 2.10 -11.11 9.35
C LEU A 71 0.96 -12.11 9.14
N PHE A 72 -0.19 -11.67 8.65
CA PHE A 72 -1.28 -12.56 8.26
C PHE A 72 -0.84 -13.51 7.16
N ARG A 73 -0.23 -12.99 6.08
CA ARG A 73 0.31 -13.83 5.00
C ARG A 73 1.33 -14.83 5.53
N LEU A 74 2.25 -14.39 6.38
CA LEU A 74 3.25 -15.27 6.98
C LEU A 74 2.59 -16.36 7.83
N TYR A 75 1.58 -16.00 8.64
CA TYR A 75 0.82 -16.97 9.43
C TYR A 75 0.09 -17.99 8.55
N THR A 76 -0.47 -17.59 7.41
CA THR A 76 -1.16 -18.54 6.51
C THR A 76 -0.24 -19.56 5.83
N ILE A 77 1.08 -19.34 5.86
CA ILE A 77 2.05 -20.28 5.29
C ILE A 77 2.34 -21.40 6.30
N ASP A 78 2.75 -21.03 7.51
CA ASP A 78 3.29 -21.99 8.49
C ASP A 78 2.39 -22.23 9.71
N PHE A 79 1.29 -21.48 9.84
CA PHE A 79 0.37 -21.49 11.00
C PHE A 79 1.07 -21.34 12.35
N ASP A 80 2.20 -20.65 12.34
CA ASP A 80 3.08 -20.48 13.49
C ASP A 80 2.45 -19.58 14.58
N GLN A 81 2.42 -20.07 15.81
CA GLN A 81 1.78 -19.40 16.94
C GLN A 81 2.45 -18.06 17.34
N PRO A 82 3.79 -17.95 17.40
CA PRO A 82 4.48 -16.66 17.51
C PRO A 82 4.05 -15.65 16.44
N THR A 83 3.92 -16.07 15.18
CA THR A 83 3.49 -15.21 14.08
C THR A 83 2.04 -14.75 14.25
N TYR A 84 1.15 -15.64 14.69
CA TYR A 84 -0.22 -15.28 15.05
C TYR A 84 -0.29 -14.25 16.18
N MET A 85 0.53 -14.40 17.23
CA MET A 85 0.55 -13.45 18.35
C MET A 85 1.04 -12.07 17.91
N GLN A 86 2.02 -12.01 17.02
CA GLN A 86 2.48 -10.75 16.43
C GLN A 86 1.39 -10.10 15.57
N TYR A 87 0.71 -10.90 14.73
CA TYR A 87 -0.43 -10.44 13.93
C TYR A 87 -1.52 -9.85 14.82
N LYS A 88 -1.94 -10.58 15.86
CA LYS A 88 -2.94 -10.14 16.83
C LYS A 88 -2.54 -8.83 17.51
N SER A 89 -1.28 -8.69 17.94
CA SER A 89 -0.77 -7.47 18.55
C SER A 89 -0.88 -6.24 17.63
N LYS A 90 -0.68 -6.42 16.31
CA LYS A 90 -0.89 -5.34 15.32
C LYS A 90 -2.37 -5.00 15.16
N LEU A 91 -3.26 -5.99 15.14
CA LEU A 91 -4.71 -5.76 15.13
C LEU A 91 -5.19 -5.01 16.38
N ASP A 92 -4.70 -5.36 17.57
CA ASP A 92 -5.05 -4.68 18.82
C ASP A 92 -4.62 -3.20 18.78
N THR A 93 -3.46 -2.91 18.19
CA THR A 93 -2.99 -1.54 17.99
C THR A 93 -3.89 -0.76 17.04
N ILE A 94 -4.33 -1.38 15.95
CA ILE A 94 -5.27 -0.78 14.98
C ILE A 94 -6.62 -0.50 15.65
N LYS A 95 -7.16 -1.48 16.39
CA LYS A 95 -8.41 -1.34 17.16
C LYS A 95 -8.33 -0.16 18.12
N HIS A 96 -7.25 -0.05 18.90
CA HIS A 96 -7.08 1.05 19.85
C HIS A 96 -7.08 2.44 19.19
N VAL A 97 -6.45 2.57 18.01
CA VAL A 97 -6.46 3.83 17.26
C VAL A 97 -7.86 4.15 16.71
N ILE A 98 -8.58 3.16 16.19
CA ILE A 98 -9.94 3.34 15.68
C ILE A 98 -10.90 3.70 16.83
N ASP A 99 -10.80 3.02 17.96
CA ASP A 99 -11.61 3.30 19.16
C ASP A 99 -11.37 4.74 19.64
N SER A 100 -10.11 5.18 19.66
CA SER A 100 -9.74 6.56 20.02
C SER A 100 -10.33 7.61 19.06
N LEU A 101 -10.40 7.30 17.76
CA LEU A 101 -11.02 8.16 16.75
C LEU A 101 -12.55 8.18 16.87
N SER A 102 -13.16 7.04 17.23
CA SER A 102 -14.60 6.92 17.43
C SER A 102 -15.11 7.70 18.66
N ALA A 103 -14.27 7.86 19.68
CA ALA A 103 -14.56 8.59 20.90
C ALA A 103 -14.54 10.13 20.74
N LEU A 104 -14.13 10.65 19.57
CA LEU A 104 -14.14 12.08 19.30
C LEU A 104 -15.59 12.58 19.16
N PRO A 105 -15.91 13.78 19.71
CA PRO A 105 -17.26 14.34 19.67
C PRO A 105 -17.56 14.92 18.27
N ILE A 106 -17.78 14.02 17.30
CA ILE A 106 -18.13 14.33 15.92
C ILE A 106 -19.64 14.14 15.78
N GLU A 107 -20.35 15.21 15.41
CA GLU A 107 -21.78 15.15 15.12
C GLU A 107 -22.03 14.21 13.92
N ASN A 108 -22.86 13.18 14.11
CA ASN A 108 -23.07 12.08 13.16
C ASN A 108 -21.78 11.30 12.78
N ASN A 109 -21.00 10.88 13.79
CA ASN A 109 -19.79 10.09 13.57
C ASN A 109 -20.08 8.79 12.77
N PRO A 110 -19.59 8.66 11.52
CA PRO A 110 -19.82 7.48 10.69
C PRO A 110 -19.10 6.23 11.23
N LEU A 111 -18.11 6.39 12.11
CA LEU A 111 -17.42 5.27 12.76
C LEU A 111 -18.29 4.57 13.82
N LEU A 112 -19.35 5.22 14.28
CA LEU A 112 -20.32 4.63 15.21
C LEU A 112 -21.45 3.88 14.47
N GLN A 113 -21.59 4.07 13.15
CA GLN A 113 -22.52 3.30 12.35
C GLN A 113 -21.89 1.94 11.99
N GLY A 114 -22.32 0.88 12.67
CA GLY A 114 -21.86 -0.50 12.43
C GLY A 114 -20.99 -1.10 13.53
N THR A 115 -20.72 -0.37 14.62
CA THR A 115 -20.04 -0.90 15.81
C THR A 115 -20.83 -2.03 16.47
N ASP A 116 -22.15 -2.03 16.39
CA ASP A 116 -22.99 -3.09 16.97
C ASP A 116 -22.68 -4.48 16.37
N ALA A 117 -22.50 -4.56 15.04
CA ALA A 117 -22.17 -5.82 14.37
C ALA A 117 -20.74 -6.31 14.70
N ILE A 118 -19.81 -5.38 14.95
CA ILE A 118 -18.45 -5.72 15.40
C ILE A 118 -18.49 -6.18 16.85
N ARG A 119 -19.30 -5.53 17.70
CA ARG A 119 -19.45 -5.85 19.12
C ARG A 119 -20.13 -7.21 19.34
N GLU A 120 -21.09 -7.54 18.50
CA GLU A 120 -21.72 -8.87 18.47
C GLU A 120 -20.71 -9.96 18.09
N LYS A 121 -19.85 -9.70 17.08
CA LYS A 121 -18.77 -10.63 16.70
C LYS A 121 -17.73 -10.82 17.80
N ASP A 122 -17.36 -9.76 18.51
CA ASP A 122 -16.44 -9.85 19.66
C ASP A 122 -17.04 -10.70 20.79
N LEU A 123 -18.34 -10.53 21.10
CA LEU A 123 -19.05 -11.35 22.10
C LEU A 123 -19.08 -12.83 21.71
N LEU A 124 -19.39 -13.13 20.44
CA LEU A 124 -19.39 -14.49 19.93
C LEU A 124 -17.99 -15.11 20.01
N ALA A 125 -16.94 -14.36 19.63
CA ALA A 125 -15.57 -14.84 19.69
C ALA A 125 -15.15 -15.20 21.13
N ASP A 126 -15.57 -14.42 22.12
CA ASP A 126 -15.33 -14.67 23.54
C ASP A 126 -16.08 -15.94 24.02
N GLU A 127 -17.35 -16.09 23.61
CA GLU A 127 -18.15 -17.28 23.91
C GLU A 127 -17.54 -18.56 23.29
N PHE A 128 -17.04 -18.48 22.05
CA PHE A 128 -16.30 -19.56 21.41
C PHE A 128 -14.99 -19.90 22.14
N ALA A 129 -14.26 -18.89 22.63
CA ALA A 129 -13.03 -19.11 23.39
C ALA A 129 -13.32 -19.84 24.71
N HIS A 130 -14.38 -19.45 25.42
CA HIS A 130 -14.85 -20.12 26.61
C HIS A 130 -15.32 -21.55 26.34
N LEU A 131 -16.10 -21.76 25.26
CA LEU A 131 -16.56 -23.09 24.87
C LEU A 131 -15.39 -24.01 24.52
N LYS A 132 -14.43 -23.53 23.73
CA LYS A 132 -13.23 -24.29 23.37
C LYS A 132 -12.43 -24.69 24.61
N LYS A 133 -12.24 -23.74 25.55
CA LYS A 133 -11.57 -24.01 26.82
C LYS A 133 -12.29 -25.11 27.62
N ASN A 134 -13.61 -25.04 27.73
CA ASN A 134 -14.39 -26.05 28.44
C ASN A 134 -14.31 -27.42 27.79
N ILE A 135 -14.23 -27.49 26.45
CA ILE A 135 -14.05 -28.74 25.71
C ILE A 135 -12.64 -29.31 25.94
N ASP A 136 -11.59 -28.48 25.85
CA ASP A 136 -10.22 -28.92 26.13
C ASP A 136 -10.10 -29.44 27.58
N ASP A 137 -10.67 -28.74 28.56
CA ASP A 137 -10.70 -29.17 29.96
C ASP A 137 -11.45 -30.50 30.15
N LEU A 138 -12.44 -30.82 29.30
CA LEU A 138 -13.17 -32.09 29.32
C LEU A 138 -12.40 -33.25 28.67
N VAL A 139 -11.57 -32.96 27.66
CA VAL A 139 -10.80 -33.97 26.90
C VAL A 139 -9.55 -34.42 27.66
N PHE A 140 -9.02 -33.57 28.53
CA PHE A 140 -7.86 -33.87 29.38
C PHE A 140 -8.22 -34.43 30.78
N LEU A 141 -9.49 -34.80 31.01
CA LEU A 141 -10.02 -35.43 32.22
C LEU A 141 -10.30 -36.92 31.97
#